data_AF-A0A961SMQ5-F1
#
_entry.id   AF-A0A961SMQ5-F1
#
_cell.length_a   1.000
_cell.length_b   1.000
_cell.length_c   1.000
_cell.angle_alpha   90.00
_cell.angle_beta   90.00
_cell.angle_gamma   90.00
#
_symmetry.space_group_name_H-M   'P 1'
#
loop_
_entity.id
_entity.type
_entity.pdbx_description
1 polymer ?
#
loop_
_entity_poly.entity_id
_entity_poly.type
_entity_poly.pdbx_seq_one_letter_code
_entity_poly.pdbx_strand_id
1 'polypeptide(L)'
;MNVVSNMAVFSSRRPIFGLPVCDLDWPEAFTFVSALADVPIGQTVVSFLNAHNANLMLTNSALRDVLGRHLVLPDGIGVDMASLAMHGRMFPANLNGTDFVPALLT
;
A
#
# COMPACT_ATOMS: atom_id res chain seq x y z
N MET A 1 -8.13 -13.06 -21.86
CA MET A 1 -7.24 -13.18 -20.67
C MET A 1 -8.05 -12.76 -19.45
N ASN A 2 -8.04 -13.56 -18.39
CA ASN A 2 -8.97 -13.42 -17.28
C ASN A 2 -8.53 -12.27 -16.36
N VAL A 3 -9.37 -11.26 -16.14
CA VAL A 3 -9.08 -10.07 -15.30
C VAL A 3 -8.57 -10.45 -13.91
N VAL A 4 -9.09 -11.57 -13.38
CA VAL A 4 -8.74 -12.15 -12.07
C VAL A 4 -7.26 -12.55 -11.98
N SER A 5 -6.66 -13.07 -13.06
CA SER A 5 -5.24 -13.46 -13.06
C SER A 5 -4.30 -12.25 -13.10
N ASN A 6 -4.76 -11.10 -13.62
CA ASN A 6 -4.01 -9.84 -13.63
C ASN A 6 -4.02 -9.17 -12.25
N MET A 7 -5.17 -9.21 -11.54
CA MET A 7 -5.29 -8.71 -10.16
C MET A 7 -4.39 -9.43 -9.15
N ALA A 8 -4.06 -10.70 -9.38
CA ALA A 8 -3.16 -11.45 -8.51
C ALA A 8 -1.72 -10.88 -8.53
N VAL A 9 -1.24 -10.38 -9.67
CA VAL A 9 0.08 -9.71 -9.76
C VAL A 9 0.04 -8.36 -9.04
N PHE A 10 -1.05 -7.60 -9.19
CA PHE A 10 -1.26 -6.34 -8.46
C PHE A 10 -1.52 -6.51 -6.95
N SER A 11 -1.64 -7.75 -6.47
CA SER A 11 -1.78 -8.08 -5.05
C SER A 11 -0.44 -8.31 -4.33
N SER A 12 0.69 -7.97 -4.95
CA SER A 12 1.99 -8.01 -4.28
C SER A 12 1.94 -7.21 -2.96
N ARG A 13 2.20 -7.92 -1.86
CA ARG A 13 2.18 -7.37 -0.49
C ARG A 13 3.43 -7.81 0.25
N ARG A 14 4.03 -6.88 0.96
CA ARG A 14 5.14 -7.10 1.89
C ARG A 14 4.70 -6.74 3.30
N PRO A 15 4.84 -7.64 4.29
CA PRO A 15 4.40 -7.36 5.64
C PRO A 15 5.39 -6.44 6.37
N ILE A 16 4.91 -5.31 6.90
CA ILE A 16 5.66 -4.42 7.80
C ILE A 16 5.01 -4.53 9.18
N PHE A 17 5.76 -5.04 10.16
CA PHE A 17 5.23 -5.40 11.49
C PHE A 17 3.94 -6.25 11.45
N GLY A 18 3.83 -7.13 10.44
CA GLY A 18 2.65 -7.99 10.23
C GLY A 18 1.45 -7.30 9.57
N LEU A 19 1.54 -6.01 9.21
CA LEU A 19 0.56 -5.33 8.36
C LEU A 19 0.95 -5.51 6.88
N PRO A 20 0.07 -6.00 5.99
CA PRO A 20 0.37 -6.13 4.57
C PRO A 20 0.42 -4.75 3.88
N VAL A 21 1.57 -4.40 3.31
CA VAL A 21 1.80 -3.14 2.56
C VAL A 21 2.06 -3.45 1.10
N CYS A 22 1.53 -2.65 0.17
CA CYS A 22 1.75 -2.82 -1.26
C CYS A 22 3.23 -2.81 -1.61
N ASP A 23 3.66 -3.79 -2.40
CA ASP A 23 5.02 -3.92 -2.90
C ASP A 23 4.99 -3.79 -4.43
N LEU A 24 4.69 -2.57 -4.87
CA LEU A 24 4.46 -2.17 -6.26
C LEU A 24 5.29 -0.92 -6.58
N ASP A 25 5.72 -0.79 -7.83
CA ASP A 25 6.24 0.48 -8.33
C ASP A 25 5.11 1.46 -8.72
N TRP A 26 5.48 2.64 -9.24
CA TRP A 26 4.52 3.67 -9.64
C TRP A 26 3.54 3.21 -10.74
N PRO A 27 4.00 2.74 -11.93
CA PRO A 27 3.11 2.22 -12.96
C PRO A 27 2.17 1.11 -12.50
N GLU A 28 2.70 0.17 -11.72
CA GLU A 28 1.92 -0.94 -11.17
C GLU A 28 0.86 -0.44 -10.18
N ALA A 29 1.22 0.50 -9.29
CA ALA A 29 0.30 1.08 -8.34
C ALA A 29 -0.82 1.89 -9.01
N PHE A 30 -0.54 2.68 -10.04
CA PHE A 30 -1.58 3.36 -10.81
C PHE A 30 -2.52 2.39 -11.49
N THR A 31 -1.96 1.42 -12.22
CA THR A 31 -2.76 0.41 -12.92
C THR A 31 -3.68 -0.31 -11.94
N PHE A 32 -3.16 -0.65 -10.75
CA PHE A 32 -3.94 -1.33 -9.74
C PHE A 32 -5.04 -0.45 -9.12
N VAL A 33 -4.70 0.76 -8.70
CA VAL A 33 -5.66 1.65 -8.02
C VAL A 33 -6.74 2.12 -9.00
N SER A 34 -6.39 2.42 -10.25
CA SER A 34 -7.38 2.76 -11.30
C SER A 34 -8.30 1.59 -11.60
N ALA A 35 -7.77 0.36 -11.72
CA ALA A 35 -8.61 -0.82 -11.89
C ALA A 35 -9.56 -1.05 -10.71
N LEU A 36 -9.14 -0.73 -9.49
CA LEU A 36 -10.01 -0.78 -8.30
C LEU A 36 -11.08 0.32 -8.30
N ALA A 37 -10.77 1.50 -8.85
CA ALA A 37 -11.72 2.60 -8.98
C ALA A 37 -12.81 2.30 -10.03
N ASP A 38 -12.48 1.54 -11.07
CA ASP A 38 -13.43 1.14 -12.13
C ASP A 38 -14.39 0.02 -11.70
N VAL A 39 -14.20 -0.59 -10.52
CA VAL A 39 -15.09 -1.64 -10.02
C VAL A 39 -16.47 -1.05 -9.72
N PRO A 40 -17.55 -1.50 -10.39
CA PRO A 40 -18.85 -0.84 -10.35
C PRO A 40 -19.59 -0.95 -9.01
N ILE A 41 -19.14 -1.82 -8.11
CA ILE A 41 -19.77 -2.07 -6.81
C ILE A 41 -18.69 -2.19 -5.73
N GLY A 42 -18.86 -1.45 -4.64
CA GLY A 42 -18.01 -1.53 -3.46
C GLY A 42 -17.28 -0.22 -3.19
N GLN A 43 -16.48 -0.22 -2.13
CA GLN A 43 -15.61 0.88 -1.75
C GLN A 43 -14.25 0.31 -1.36
N THR A 44 -13.18 0.83 -1.96
CA THR A 44 -11.81 0.57 -1.51
C THR A 44 -11.31 1.76 -0.72
N VAL A 45 -10.88 1.55 0.52
CA VAL A 45 -10.22 2.57 1.32
C VAL A 45 -8.71 2.41 1.18
N VAL A 46 -8.04 3.45 0.68
CA VAL A 46 -6.58 3.49 0.53
C VAL A 46 -5.98 4.25 1.72
N SER A 47 -4.87 3.76 2.24
CA SER A 47 -4.12 4.41 3.32
C SER A 47 -2.63 4.41 3.00
N PHE A 48 -1.96 5.49 3.38
CA PHE A 48 -0.53 5.65 3.20
C PHE A 48 0.16 5.35 4.53
N LEU A 49 0.98 4.31 4.57
CA LEU A 49 1.72 3.93 5.77
C LEU A 49 3.02 4.70 5.80
N ASN A 50 3.12 5.65 6.72
CA ASN A 50 4.36 6.30 7.09
C ASN A 50 4.93 5.73 8.40
N ALA A 51 6.15 6.15 8.74
CA ALA A 51 6.84 5.69 9.95
C ALA A 51 6.05 5.97 11.23
N HIS A 52 5.33 7.10 11.30
CA HIS A 52 4.55 7.46 12.48
C HIS A 52 3.39 6.48 12.69
N ASN A 53 2.59 6.24 11.66
CA ASN A 53 1.46 5.30 11.69
C ASN A 53 1.94 3.86 11.94
N ALA A 54 3.08 3.47 11.33
CA ALA A 54 3.69 2.16 11.53
C ALA A 54 4.12 1.92 12.99
N ASN A 55 4.62 2.95 13.68
CA ASN A 55 4.95 2.84 15.10
C ASN A 55 3.69 2.86 15.96
N LEU A 56 2.71 3.72 15.65
CA LEU A 56 1.50 3.89 16.44
C LEU A 56 0.64 2.61 16.45
N MET A 57 0.56 1.88 15.33
CA MET A 57 -0.22 0.64 15.25
C MET A 57 0.35 -0.50 16.12
N LEU A 58 1.61 -0.41 16.57
CA LEU A 58 2.20 -1.40 17.48
C LEU A 58 1.62 -1.33 18.89
N THR A 59 1.15 -0.15 19.32
CA THR A 59 0.57 0.08 20.65
C THR A 59 -0.92 0.38 20.59
N ASN A 60 -1.47 0.66 19.41
CA ASN A 60 -2.88 0.93 19.18
C ASN A 60 -3.51 -0.16 18.29
N SER A 61 -4.15 -1.15 18.93
CA SER A 61 -4.83 -2.25 18.22
C SER A 61 -5.96 -1.76 17.33
N ALA A 62 -6.71 -0.73 17.72
CA ALA A 62 -7.80 -0.18 16.91
C ALA A 62 -7.27 0.41 15.59
N LEU A 63 -6.15 1.12 15.62
CA LEU A 63 -5.50 1.60 14.39
C LEU A 63 -5.03 0.44 13.52
N ARG A 64 -4.42 -0.59 14.13
CA ARG A 64 -3.99 -1.80 13.41
C ARG A 64 -5.16 -2.50 12.71
N ASP A 65 -6.30 -2.63 13.38
CA ASP A 65 -7.50 -3.26 12.83
C ASP A 65 -8.15 -2.44 11.71
N VAL A 66 -8.05 -1.11 11.78
CA VAL A 66 -8.47 -0.23 10.69
C VAL A 66 -7.54 -0.40 9.48
N LEU A 67 -6.22 -0.27 9.67
CA LEU A 67 -5.25 -0.42 8.60
C LEU A 67 -5.28 -1.81 7.95
N GLY A 68 -5.54 -2.87 8.73
CA GLY A 68 -5.65 -4.24 8.22
C GLY A 68 -6.82 -4.47 7.27
N ARG A 69 -7.80 -3.54 7.22
CA ARG A 69 -8.93 -3.58 6.27
C ARG A 69 -8.73 -2.69 5.05
N HIS A 70 -7.65 -1.90 5.02
CA HIS A 70 -7.39 -0.93 3.97
C HIS A 70 -6.39 -1.46 2.95
N LEU A 71 -6.39 -0.86 1.76
CA LEU A 71 -5.29 -0.96 0.82
C LEU A 71 -4.16 -0.04 1.29
N VAL A 72 -3.05 -0.61 1.75
CA VAL A 72 -1.97 0.17 2.38
C VAL A 72 -0.80 0.37 1.41
N LEU A 73 -0.52 1.63 1.03
CA LEU A 73 0.62 2.02 0.20
C LEU A 73 1.82 2.46 1.07
N PRO A 74 3.06 2.13 0.70
CA PRO A 74 4.25 2.58 1.42
C PRO A 74 4.49 4.08 1.22
N ASP A 75 4.75 4.79 2.32
CA ASP A 75 5.00 6.23 2.34
C ASP A 75 6.25 6.58 3.17
N GLY A 76 7.31 6.94 2.48
CA GLY A 76 8.51 7.54 3.04
C GLY A 76 9.60 6.59 3.53
N ILE A 77 10.78 7.16 3.76
CA ILE A 77 12.03 6.45 4.04
C ILE A 77 12.00 5.57 5.30
N GLY A 78 11.21 5.94 6.31
CA GLY A 78 11.14 5.13 7.53
C GLY A 78 10.52 3.76 7.29
N VAL A 79 9.59 3.65 6.34
CA VAL A 79 8.98 2.38 5.93
C VAL A 79 9.95 1.58 5.04
N ASP A 80 10.73 2.24 4.20
CA ASP A 80 11.83 1.59 3.46
C ASP A 80 12.89 1.02 4.38
N MET A 81 13.27 1.75 5.43
CA MET A 81 14.23 1.27 6.44
C MET A 81 13.68 0.08 7.22
N ALA A 82 12.40 0.10 7.60
CA ALA A 82 11.74 -1.05 8.22
C ALA A 82 11.74 -2.25 7.28
N SER A 83 11.42 -2.03 6.00
CA SER A 83 11.47 -3.07 4.98
C SER A 83 12.88 -3.62 4.77
N LEU A 84 13.89 -2.76 4.72
CA LEU A 84 15.28 -3.16 4.56
C LEU A 84 15.73 -4.03 5.74
N ALA A 85 15.38 -3.64 6.97
CA ALA A 85 15.70 -4.41 8.17
C ALA A 85 14.99 -5.77 8.25
N MET A 86 13.74 -5.84 7.79
CA MET A 86 12.92 -7.06 7.90
C MET A 86 13.05 -8.01 6.70
N HIS A 87 13.30 -7.47 5.50
CA HIS A 87 13.22 -8.20 4.22
C HIS A 87 14.47 -8.05 3.35
N GLY A 88 15.48 -7.28 3.78
CA GLY A 88 16.73 -7.09 3.05
C GLY A 88 16.62 -6.21 1.80
N ARG A 89 15.48 -5.56 1.57
CA ARG A 89 15.26 -4.65 0.44
C ARG A 89 14.26 -3.55 0.77
N MET A 90 14.41 -2.40 0.11
CA MET A 90 13.47 -1.26 0.18
C MET A 90 12.23 -1.54 -0.68
N PHE A 91 11.17 -0.72 -0.54
CA PHE A 91 10.05 -0.79 -1.47
C PHE A 91 10.47 -0.26 -2.85
N PRO A 92 9.83 -0.74 -3.94
CA PRO A 92 10.14 -0.29 -5.30
C PRO A 92 9.88 1.20 -5.51
N ALA A 93 8.88 1.75 -4.81
CA ALA A 93 8.51 3.16 -4.91
C ALA A 93 8.00 3.70 -3.56
N ASN A 94 8.31 4.98 -3.33
CA ASN A 94 7.63 5.78 -2.31
C ASN A 94 6.34 6.34 -2.93
N LEU A 95 5.19 5.80 -2.53
CA LEU A 95 3.87 6.14 -3.09
C LEU A 95 3.16 7.16 -2.19
N ASN A 96 3.90 8.17 -1.70
CA ASN A 96 3.37 9.16 -0.76
C ASN A 96 2.08 9.81 -1.28
N GLY A 97 1.16 10.16 -0.36
CA GLY A 97 -0.15 10.67 -0.75
C GLY A 97 -0.11 12.04 -1.45
N THR A 98 0.89 12.88 -1.14
CA THR A 98 1.02 14.23 -1.72
C THR A 98 1.31 14.22 -3.21
N ASP A 99 2.06 13.23 -3.69
CA ASP A 99 2.41 13.07 -5.10
C ASP A 99 1.48 12.06 -5.78
N PHE A 100 1.11 10.98 -5.08
CA PHE A 100 0.31 9.90 -5.65
C PHE A 100 -1.13 10.29 -5.95
N VAL A 101 -1.80 11.01 -5.04
CA VAL A 101 -3.22 11.36 -5.22
C VAL A 101 -3.42 12.33 -6.40
N PRO A 102 -2.66 13.43 -6.55
CA PRO A 102 -2.80 14.30 -7.72
C PRO A 102 -2.50 13.57 -9.03
N ALA A 103 -1.48 12.72 -9.04
CA ALA A 103 -1.10 11.96 -10.23
C ALA A 103 -2.13 10.90 -10.62
N LEU A 104 -2.88 10.34 -9.66
CA LEU A 104 -3.98 9.40 -9.93
C LEU A 104 -5.20 10.09 -10.57
N LEU A 105 -5.41 11.37 -10.28
CA LEU A 105 -6.61 12.13 -10.68
C LEU A 105 -6.42 12.92 -11.98
N THR A 106 -5.30 12.75 -12.68
CA THR A 106 -4.96 13.43 -13.93
C THR A 106 -4.94 12.45 -15.09
#